data_AF-A0A4D8PWI2-F1
#
_entry.id   AF-A0A4D8PWI2-F1
#
_cell.length_a   1.000
_cell.length_b   1.000
_cell.length_c   1.000
_cell.angle_alpha   90.00
_cell.angle_beta   90.00
_cell.angle_gamma   90.00
#
_symmetry.space_group_name_H-M   'P 1'
#
loop_
_entity.id
_entity.type
_entity.pdbx_description
1 polymer ?
#
loop_
_entity_poly.entity_id
_entity_poly.type
_entity_poly.pdbx_seq_one_letter_code
_entity_poly.pdbx_strand_id
1 'polypeptide(L)'
;MEKTAFTATFTGMMSAFLIWAVHFAAVYGINGLICARAWDGVVLYGHPVAVVLILGATAVALLLAAGVLAAALWGAAPGRRASEDPRRFIRLFTGLAAAGSLIAILWNGLPALQVPACG
;
A
#
# COMPACT_ATOMS: atom_id res chain seq x y z
N MET A 1 24.33 -15.57 9.55
CA MET A 1 23.73 -15.44 8.21
C MET A 1 22.27 -15.90 8.15
N GLU A 2 21.81 -16.77 9.05
CA GLU A 2 20.43 -17.29 9.07
C GLU A 2 19.37 -16.24 9.45
N LYS A 3 19.65 -15.40 10.45
CA LYS A 3 18.73 -14.36 10.95
C LYS A 3 18.34 -13.33 9.88
N THR A 4 19.31 -12.86 9.10
CA THR A 4 19.08 -11.85 8.05
C THR A 4 18.25 -12.39 6.89
N ALA A 5 18.39 -13.68 6.56
CA ALA A 5 17.58 -14.33 5.53
C ALA A 5 16.11 -14.50 5.97
N PHE A 6 15.89 -14.82 7.25
CA PHE A 6 14.55 -14.89 7.82
C PHE A 6 13.85 -13.52 7.81
N THR A 7 14.51 -12.47 8.34
CA THR A 7 13.94 -11.13 8.37
C THR A 7 13.58 -10.63 6.98
N ALA A 8 14.48 -10.78 6.00
CA ALA A 8 14.20 -10.36 4.62
C ALA A 8 13.00 -11.11 4.00
N THR A 9 12.88 -12.41 4.26
CA THR A 9 11.76 -13.22 3.76
C THR A 9 10.45 -12.81 4.42
N PHE A 10 10.44 -12.65 5.74
CA PHE A 10 9.27 -12.22 6.49
C PHE A 10 8.81 -10.82 6.09
N THR A 11 9.73 -9.85 6.01
CA THR A 11 9.43 -8.50 5.52
C THR A 11 8.89 -8.54 4.09
N GLY A 12 9.46 -9.38 3.23
CA GLY A 12 8.96 -9.60 1.87
C GLY A 12 7.51 -10.11 1.86
N MET A 13 7.17 -11.09 2.71
CA MET A 13 5.80 -11.59 2.84
C MET A 13 4.82 -10.52 3.35
N MET A 14 5.29 -9.65 4.26
CA MET A 14 4.48 -8.57 4.85
C MET A 14 4.43 -7.31 3.98
N SER A 15 5.19 -7.25 2.88
CA SER A 15 5.39 -6.04 2.07
C SER A 15 4.08 -5.39 1.64
N ALA A 16 3.11 -6.17 1.16
CA ALA A 16 1.80 -5.66 0.78
C ALA A 16 1.04 -5.01 1.95
N PHE A 17 1.04 -5.64 3.12
CA PHE A 17 0.41 -5.07 4.31
C PHE A 17 1.12 -3.80 4.78
N LEU A 18 2.45 -3.76 4.66
CA LEU A 18 3.24 -2.56 4.96
C LEU A 18 2.91 -1.42 4.00
N ILE A 19 2.78 -1.71 2.70
CA ILE A 19 2.35 -0.73 1.69
C ILE A 19 0.97 -0.18 2.05
N TRP A 20 0.02 -1.05 2.37
CA TRP A 20 -1.32 -0.63 2.80
C TRP A 20 -1.28 0.21 4.08
N ALA A 21 -0.51 -0.19 5.09
CA ALA A 21 -0.41 0.55 6.35
C ALA A 21 0.19 1.95 6.17
N VAL A 22 1.24 2.07 5.35
CA VAL A 22 1.85 3.36 5.00
C VAL A 22 0.87 4.22 4.21
N HIS A 23 0.15 3.64 3.25
CA HIS A 23 -0.87 4.33 2.49
C HIS A 23 -2.00 4.85 3.41
N PHE A 24 -2.52 4.02 4.30
CA PHE A 24 -3.55 4.41 5.27
C PHE A 24 -3.06 5.57 6.15
N ALA A 25 -1.85 5.44 6.72
CA ALA A 25 -1.25 6.51 7.52
C ALA A 25 -1.07 7.80 6.71
N ALA A 26 -0.69 7.72 5.43
CA ALA A 26 -0.56 8.88 4.56
C ALA A 26 -1.91 9.56 4.31
N VAL A 27 -2.97 8.82 4.00
CA VAL A 27 -4.31 9.40 3.75
C VAL A 27 -4.82 10.13 5.00
N TYR A 28 -4.74 9.51 6.16
CA TYR A 28 -5.18 10.14 7.41
C TYR A 28 -4.27 11.31 7.82
N GLY A 29 -2.95 11.17 7.63
CA GLY A 29 -1.99 12.23 7.90
C GLY A 29 -2.19 13.46 7.00
N ILE A 30 -2.44 13.25 5.71
CA ILE A 30 -2.77 14.32 4.75
C ILE A 30 -4.02 15.06 5.19
N ASN A 31 -5.12 14.34 5.47
CA ASN A 31 -6.36 14.98 5.94
C ASN A 31 -6.13 15.76 7.23
N GLY A 32 -5.46 15.16 8.22
CA GLY A 32 -5.16 15.82 9.50
C GLY A 32 -4.31 17.07 9.33
N LEU A 33 -3.28 17.03 8.48
CA LEU A 33 -2.42 18.20 8.20
C LEU A 33 -3.18 19.31 7.47
N ILE A 34 -4.02 18.96 6.49
CA ILE A 34 -4.79 19.94 5.72
C ILE A 34 -5.77 20.68 6.65
N CYS A 35 -6.47 19.96 7.53
CA CYS A 35 -7.39 20.59 8.46
C CYS A 35 -6.65 21.38 9.56
N ALA A 36 -5.51 20.89 10.06
CA ALA A 36 -4.71 21.61 11.06
C ALA A 36 -4.05 22.88 10.51
N ARG A 37 -3.78 22.96 9.20
CA ARG A 37 -3.13 24.10 8.54
C ARG A 37 -4.08 25.00 7.76
N ALA A 38 -5.39 24.75 7.80
CA ALA A 38 -6.40 25.46 7.02
C ALA A 38 -6.04 25.52 5.51
N TRP A 39 -5.64 24.38 4.95
CA TRP A 39 -5.34 24.21 3.53
C TRP A 39 -6.52 23.68 2.73
N ASP A 40 -7.71 23.66 3.32
CA ASP A 40 -8.97 23.23 2.71
C ASP A 40 -9.33 24.03 1.44
N GLY A 41 -8.92 25.30 1.37
CA GLY A 41 -9.10 26.15 0.19
C GLY A 41 -7.97 26.09 -0.86
N VAL A 42 -6.88 25.35 -0.61
CA VAL A 42 -5.75 25.29 -1.55
C VAL A 42 -6.08 24.35 -2.69
N VAL A 43 -5.97 24.86 -3.92
CA VAL A 43 -6.21 24.10 -5.14
C VAL A 43 -4.90 23.79 -5.86
N LEU A 44 -4.80 22.58 -6.40
CA LEU A 44 -3.68 22.09 -7.20
C LEU A 44 -4.26 21.42 -8.44
N TYR A 45 -3.80 21.79 -9.64
CA TYR A 45 -4.36 21.32 -10.92
C TYR A 45 -5.89 21.48 -11.05
N GLY A 46 -6.47 22.50 -10.42
CA GLY A 46 -7.92 22.75 -10.44
C GLY A 46 -8.75 21.89 -9.47
N HIS A 47 -8.10 21.06 -8.64
CA HIS A 47 -8.75 20.23 -7.63
C HIS A 47 -8.27 20.58 -6.21
N PRO A 48 -9.04 20.28 -5.15
CA PRO A 48 -8.57 20.45 -3.77
C PRO A 48 -7.27 19.68 -3.54
N VAL A 49 -6.30 20.29 -2.85
CA VAL A 49 -4.99 19.70 -2.61
C VAL A 49 -5.08 18.33 -1.92
N ALA A 50 -6.08 18.14 -1.04
CA ALA A 50 -6.38 16.85 -0.41
C ALA A 50 -6.60 15.73 -1.43
N VAL A 51 -7.45 16.00 -2.43
CA VAL A 51 -7.81 15.02 -3.47
C VAL A 51 -6.58 14.64 -4.27
N VAL A 52 -5.78 15.62 -4.70
CA VAL A 52 -4.58 15.36 -5.52
C VAL A 52 -3.56 14.52 -4.75
N LEU A 53 -3.29 14.88 -3.49
CA LEU A 53 -2.32 14.16 -2.66
C LEU A 53 -2.79 12.74 -2.33
N ILE A 54 -4.07 12.57 -1.97
CA ILE A 54 -4.63 11.25 -1.64
C ILE A 54 -4.66 10.36 -2.89
N LEU A 55 -5.09 10.87 -4.04
CA LEU A 55 -5.07 10.10 -5.29
C LEU A 55 -3.65 9.73 -5.70
N GLY A 56 -2.69 10.65 -5.55
CA GLY A 56 -1.28 10.35 -5.79
C GLY A 56 -0.75 9.23 -4.88
N ALA A 57 -1.00 9.32 -3.57
CA ALA A 57 -0.63 8.30 -2.60
C ALA A 57 -1.33 6.96 -2.87
N THR A 58 -2.60 6.98 -3.29
CA THR A 58 -3.39 5.80 -3.66
C THR A 58 -2.79 5.13 -4.90
N ALA A 59 -2.51 5.90 -5.96
CA ALA A 59 -1.94 5.38 -7.20
C ALA A 59 -0.58 4.71 -6.96
N VAL A 60 0.32 5.37 -6.19
CA VAL A 60 1.62 4.79 -5.83
C VAL A 60 1.45 3.49 -5.05
N ALA A 61 0.57 3.47 -4.04
CA ALA A 61 0.33 2.27 -3.24
C ALA A 61 -0.24 1.11 -4.07
N LEU A 62 -1.18 1.39 -4.99
CA LEU A 62 -1.72 0.40 -5.92
C LEU A 62 -0.64 -0.17 -6.83
N LEU A 63 0.22 0.66 -7.42
CA LEU A 63 1.32 0.20 -8.28
C LEU A 63 2.29 -0.69 -7.52
N LEU A 64 2.65 -0.33 -6.29
CA LEU A 64 3.55 -1.13 -5.45
C LEU A 64 2.90 -2.47 -5.07
N ALA A 65 1.65 -2.46 -4.59
CA ALA A 65 0.95 -3.69 -4.21
C ALA A 65 0.67 -4.61 -5.43
N ALA A 66 0.36 -4.04 -6.59
CA ALA A 66 0.22 -4.77 -7.85
C ALA A 66 1.56 -5.38 -8.30
N GLY A 67 2.67 -4.66 -8.11
CA GLY A 67 4.02 -5.17 -8.35
C GLY A 67 4.35 -6.37 -7.45
N VAL A 68 3.98 -6.32 -6.17
CA VAL A 68 4.13 -7.46 -5.24
C VAL A 68 3.28 -8.66 -5.68
N LEU A 69 2.02 -8.43 -6.08
CA LEU A 69 1.14 -9.47 -6.59
C LEU A 69 1.72 -10.13 -7.86
N ALA A 70 2.15 -9.31 -8.83
CA ALA A 70 2.76 -9.80 -10.06
C ALA A 70 4.03 -10.60 -9.78
N ALA A 71 4.89 -10.13 -8.87
CA ALA A 71 6.09 -10.84 -8.44
C ALA A 71 5.75 -12.19 -7.78
N ALA A 72 4.68 -12.26 -6.98
CA ALA A 72 4.20 -13.50 -6.41
C ALA A 72 3.73 -14.47 -7.50
N LEU A 73 2.94 -14.01 -8.47
CA LEU A 73 2.41 -14.84 -9.56
C LEU A 73 3.50 -15.35 -10.50
N TRP A 74 4.52 -14.54 -10.81
CA TRP A 74 5.64 -14.90 -11.69
C TRP A 74 6.78 -15.66 -11.00
N GLY A 75 6.61 -16.06 -9.74
CA GLY A 75 7.65 -16.83 -9.02
C GLY A 75 8.90 -16.03 -8.67
N ALA A 76 8.79 -14.69 -8.64
CA ALA A 76 9.78 -13.78 -8.08
C ALA A 76 9.52 -13.48 -6.59
N ALA A 77 8.66 -14.28 -5.94
CA ALA A 77 8.31 -14.14 -4.53
C ALA A 77 9.53 -14.24 -3.59
N PRO A 78 9.43 -13.65 -2.38
CA PRO A 78 10.40 -13.86 -1.31
C PRO A 78 10.66 -15.36 -1.07
N GLY A 79 11.84 -15.72 -0.56
CA GLY A 79 12.15 -17.12 -0.25
C GLY A 79 12.55 -17.98 -1.46
N ARG A 80 12.98 -17.37 -2.58
CA ARG A 80 13.51 -18.03 -3.79
C ARG A 80 14.68 -19.01 -3.57
N ARG A 81 15.19 -19.14 -2.34
CA ARG A 81 16.24 -20.10 -1.93
C ARG A 81 15.75 -21.19 -0.97
N ALA A 82 14.49 -21.17 -0.53
CA ALA A 82 13.93 -22.16 0.40
C ALA A 82 13.68 -23.53 -0.28
N SER A 83 13.27 -24.55 0.46
CA SER A 83 12.74 -25.80 -0.12
C SER A 83 11.36 -25.57 -0.76
N GLU A 84 10.87 -26.54 -1.54
CA GLU A 84 9.67 -26.40 -2.37
C GLU A 84 8.39 -26.06 -1.56
N ASP A 85 8.18 -26.73 -0.42
CA ASP A 85 7.01 -26.53 0.43
C ASP A 85 6.91 -25.12 1.04
N PRO A 86 7.94 -24.59 1.74
CA PRO A 86 7.93 -23.21 2.23
C PRO A 86 7.78 -22.17 1.10
N ARG A 87 8.37 -22.41 -0.07
CA ARG A 87 8.23 -21.49 -1.22
C ARG A 87 6.78 -21.35 -1.66
N ARG A 88 6.05 -22.47 -1.73
CA ARG A 88 4.64 -22.46 -2.14
C ARG A 88 3.79 -21.67 -1.15
N PHE A 89 4.01 -21.88 0.15
CA PHE A 89 3.34 -21.11 1.20
C PHE A 89 3.66 -19.61 1.12
N ILE A 90 4.95 -19.25 1.05
CA ILE A 90 5.39 -17.86 0.96
C ILE A 90 4.75 -17.15 -0.24
N ARG A 91 4.75 -17.80 -1.41
CA ARG A 91 4.16 -17.25 -2.63
C ARG A 91 2.66 -17.04 -2.50
N LEU A 92 1.93 -18.05 -2.00
CA LEU A 92 0.48 -17.98 -1.82
C LEU A 92 0.11 -16.89 -0.82
N PHE A 93 0.77 -16.89 0.34
CA PHE A 93 0.54 -15.89 1.38
C PHE A 93 0.80 -14.48 0.86
N THR A 94 1.95 -14.26 0.21
CA THR A 94 2.31 -12.94 -0.35
C THR A 94 1.29 -12.49 -1.40
N GLY A 95 0.84 -13.40 -2.26
CA GLY A 95 -0.19 -13.11 -3.26
C GLY A 95 -1.54 -12.72 -2.64
N LEU A 96 -2.01 -13.47 -1.64
CA LEU A 96 -3.26 -13.17 -0.93
C LEU A 96 -3.16 -11.85 -0.14
N ALA A 97 -2.02 -11.60 0.52
CA ALA A 97 -1.76 -10.35 1.21
C ALA A 97 -1.78 -9.15 0.23
N ALA A 98 -1.19 -9.31 -0.96
CA ALA A 98 -1.21 -8.30 -2.01
C ALA A 98 -2.62 -8.04 -2.54
N ALA A 99 -3.38 -9.09 -2.83
CA ALA A 99 -4.77 -8.96 -3.27
C ALA A 99 -5.65 -8.26 -2.21
N GLY A 100 -5.55 -8.67 -0.95
CA GLY A 100 -6.28 -8.03 0.15
C GLY A 100 -5.87 -6.57 0.36
N SER A 101 -4.58 -6.26 0.25
CA SER A 101 -4.07 -4.89 0.38
C SER A 101 -4.54 -3.99 -0.77
N LEU A 102 -4.62 -4.49 -2.00
CA LEU A 102 -5.18 -3.75 -3.14
C LEU A 102 -6.63 -3.33 -2.88
N ILE A 103 -7.46 -4.28 -2.41
CA ILE A 103 -8.87 -4.00 -2.05
C ILE A 103 -8.93 -2.94 -0.95
N ALA A 104 -8.11 -3.08 0.09
CA ALA A 104 -8.10 -2.15 1.21
C ALA A 104 -7.59 -0.74 0.83
N ILE A 105 -6.61 -0.64 -0.08
CA ILE A 105 -6.14 0.64 -0.63
C ILE A 105 -7.25 1.32 -1.43
N LEU A 106 -7.94 0.59 -2.31
CA LEU A 106 -9.06 1.13 -3.08
C LEU A 106 -10.18 1.64 -2.15
N TRP A 107 -10.53 0.82 -1.16
CA TRP A 107 -11.57 1.16 -0.20
C TRP A 107 -11.25 2.41 0.63
N ASN A 108 -9.99 2.60 1.01
CA ASN A 108 -9.54 3.78 1.76
C ASN A 108 -9.36 5.03 0.89
N GLY A 109 -8.96 4.87 -0.38
CA GLY A 109 -8.75 5.99 -1.30
C GLY A 109 -10.05 6.57 -1.88
N LEU A 110 -11.07 5.73 -2.08
CA LEU A 110 -12.36 6.12 -2.67
C LEU A 110 -13.10 7.26 -1.95
N PRO A 111 -13.21 7.26 -0.60
CA PRO A 111 -13.90 8.32 0.13
C PRO A 111 -13.34 9.72 -0.10
N ALA A 112 -12.06 9.86 -0.48
CA ALA A 112 -11.46 11.16 -0.78
C ALA A 112 -12.08 11.86 -2.00
N LEU A 113 -12.81 11.12 -2.84
CA LEU A 113 -13.58 11.66 -3.96
C LEU A 113 -15.01 12.05 -3.57
N GLN A 114 -15.51 11.54 -2.45
CA GLN A 114 -16.92 11.63 -2.06
C GLN A 114 -17.15 12.62 -0.93
N VAL A 115 -16.17 12.79 -0.03
CA VAL A 115 -16.31 13.56 1.20
C VAL A 115 -15.22 14.63 1.27
N PRO A 116 -15.55 15.88 1.64
CA PRO A 116 -14.53 16.90 1.89
C PRO A 116 -13.58 16.48 3.01
N ALA A 117 -12.32 16.89 2.92
CA ALA A 117 -11.28 16.54 3.89
C ALA A 117 -11.56 17.05 5.31
N CYS A 118 -12.23 18.20 5.40
CA CYS A 118 -12.59 18.87 6.65
C CYS A 118 -14.09 19.14 6.63
N GLY A 119 -14.74 18.96 7.79
CA GLY A 119 -16.16 19.19 8.01
C GLY A 119 -16.41 19.65 9.43
#